data_AF-A0A936JPJ4-F1
#
_entry.id   AF-A0A936JPJ4-F1
#
_cell.length_a   1.000
_cell.length_b   1.000
_cell.length_c   1.000
_cell.angle_alpha   90.00
_cell.angle_beta   90.00
_cell.angle_gamma   90.00
#
_symmetry.space_group_name_H-M   'P 1'
#
loop_
_entity.id
_entity.type
_entity.pdbx_description
1 polymer ?
#
loop_
_entity_poly.entity_id
_entity_poly.type
_entity_poly.pdbx_seq_one_letter_code
_entity_poly.pdbx_strand_id
1 'polypeptide(L)'
;MDTKRISIIAASSVAAAGVIFSAVSLFTKKFKGSKSPDVTKRMKIMTKDLTLTDDQVTKVRPIVEAHSKEMDTINLIHKNNQEGTDKVIKAQAASFEKDISAILTPSQSTKFQHTLDKKQTKQPANTHDVKAK
;
A
#
# COMPACT_ATOMS: atom_id res chain seq x y z
N MET A 1 44.64 -48.56 -15.93
CA MET A 1 44.48 -47.09 -15.96
C MET A 1 43.08 -46.74 -15.51
N ASP A 2 42.82 -45.82 -14.59
CA ASP A 2 43.52 -45.38 -13.40
C ASP A 2 42.48 -44.62 -12.58
N THR A 3 42.47 -44.95 -11.30
CA THR A 3 41.89 -44.26 -10.14
C THR A 3 41.79 -42.73 -10.26
N LYS A 4 40.68 -42.13 -9.77
CA LYS A 4 40.69 -41.16 -8.64
C LYS A 4 39.29 -40.63 -8.32
N ARG A 5 38.92 -40.75 -7.04
CA ARG A 5 37.88 -39.94 -6.38
C ARG A 5 38.33 -38.49 -6.31
N ILE A 6 37.44 -37.53 -6.57
CA ILE A 6 37.53 -36.18 -6.03
C ILE A 6 36.13 -35.72 -5.61
N SER A 7 35.90 -35.76 -4.30
CA SER A 7 34.92 -34.93 -3.59
C SER A 7 35.25 -33.45 -3.78
N ILE A 8 34.24 -32.57 -3.79
CA ILE A 8 34.17 -31.22 -3.17
C ILE A 8 32.69 -30.81 -3.31
N ILE A 9 31.84 -30.99 -2.30
CA ILE A 9 31.52 -30.03 -1.21
C ILE A 9 31.22 -28.61 -1.71
N ALA A 10 29.94 -28.24 -1.56
CA ALA A 10 29.38 -26.94 -1.23
C ALA A 10 30.03 -25.65 -1.78
N ALA A 11 29.21 -24.85 -2.45
CA ALA A 11 29.03 -23.45 -2.05
C ALA A 11 27.68 -22.94 -2.53
N SER A 12 26.74 -22.87 -1.59
CA SER A 12 25.56 -22.01 -1.65
C SER A 12 25.97 -20.63 -2.14
N SER A 13 25.43 -20.21 -3.28
CA SER A 13 25.45 -18.80 -3.66
C SER A 13 24.11 -18.46 -4.32
N VAL A 14 23.12 -18.23 -3.45
CA VAL A 14 21.98 -17.38 -3.79
C VAL A 14 22.46 -15.95 -3.63
N ALA A 15 22.77 -15.30 -4.75
CA ALA A 15 22.70 -13.85 -4.98
C ALA A 15 23.20 -13.63 -6.42
N ALA A 16 22.57 -12.88 -7.30
CA ALA A 16 21.67 -11.76 -7.09
C ALA A 16 20.59 -11.77 -8.16
N ALA A 17 19.33 -11.57 -7.77
CA ALA A 17 18.31 -11.14 -8.71
C ALA A 17 18.74 -9.76 -9.23
N GLY A 18 19.28 -9.76 -10.44
CA GLY A 18 19.74 -8.58 -11.15
C GLY A 18 18.65 -7.53 -11.23
N VAL A 19 19.05 -6.31 -10.92
CA VAL A 19 18.27 -5.08 -10.97
C VAL A 19 17.68 -4.89 -12.36
N ILE A 20 16.37 -5.00 -12.49
CA ILE A 20 15.65 -4.35 -13.59
C ILE A 20 14.63 -3.42 -12.96
N PHE A 21 15.01 -2.14 -12.85
CA PHE A 21 14.15 -1.03 -13.26
C PHE A 21 15.07 0.16 -13.57
N SER A 22 15.67 0.10 -14.77
CA SER A 22 16.17 1.30 -15.43
C SER A 22 15.02 2.30 -15.61
N ALA A 23 15.37 3.57 -15.46
CA ALA A 23 14.57 4.77 -15.73
C ALA A 23 13.55 5.24 -14.68
N VAL A 24 14.00 5.56 -13.46
CA VAL A 24 13.42 6.69 -12.70
C VAL A 24 14.54 7.62 -12.24
N SER A 25 15.23 8.23 -13.21
CA SER A 25 16.13 9.37 -12.95
C SER A 25 15.58 10.70 -13.51
N LEU A 26 14.27 10.81 -13.77
CA LEU A 26 13.69 12.04 -14.40
C LEU A 26 12.38 12.57 -13.79
N PHE A 27 12.03 12.22 -12.54
CA PHE A 27 10.87 12.85 -11.87
C PHE A 27 11.21 13.39 -10.48
N THR A 28 12.29 14.16 -10.36
CA THR A 28 12.40 15.18 -9.30
C THR A 28 11.69 16.46 -9.72
N LYS A 29 10.47 16.36 -10.28
CA LYS A 29 9.58 17.53 -10.32
C LYS A 29 9.18 17.75 -8.88
N LYS A 30 9.74 18.78 -8.24
CA LYS A 30 9.31 19.27 -6.91
C LYS A 30 7.82 19.58 -7.00
N PHE A 31 6.98 18.59 -6.74
CA PHE A 31 5.57 18.78 -6.50
C PHE A 31 5.48 19.52 -5.17
N LYS A 32 5.21 20.83 -5.25
CA LYS A 32 4.79 21.64 -4.11
C LYS A 32 3.40 21.14 -3.72
N GLY A 33 3.35 20.02 -3.02
CA GLY A 33 2.12 19.39 -2.55
C GLY A 33 1.37 20.37 -1.68
N SER A 34 0.13 20.70 -2.05
CA SER A 34 -0.78 21.39 -1.13
C SER A 34 -0.94 20.45 0.07
N LYS A 35 -0.44 20.85 1.24
CA LYS A 35 -0.58 20.09 2.47
C LYS A 35 -2.05 20.07 2.88
N SER A 36 -2.83 19.15 2.31
CA SER A 36 -4.13 18.80 2.86
C SER A 36 -3.91 18.29 4.29
N PRO A 37 -4.67 18.77 5.28
CA PRO A 37 -4.63 18.23 6.64
C PRO A 37 -4.84 16.71 6.67
N ASP A 38 -5.66 16.17 5.75
CA ASP A 38 -5.94 14.73 5.67
C ASP A 38 -4.71 13.93 5.20
N VAL A 39 -4.06 14.37 4.12
CA VAL A 39 -2.84 13.74 3.58
C VAL A 39 -1.73 13.72 4.63
N THR A 40 -1.51 14.84 5.33
CA THR A 40 -0.47 14.95 6.35
C THR A 40 -0.71 13.97 7.51
N LYS A 41 -1.97 13.84 7.94
CA LYS A 41 -2.36 12.90 9.00
C LYS A 41 -2.21 11.45 8.55
N ARG A 42 -2.69 11.11 7.36
CA ARG A 42 -2.55 9.77 6.76
C ARG A 42 -1.08 9.37 6.64
N MET A 43 -0.23 10.27 6.11
CA MET A 43 1.20 10.03 5.99
C MET A 43 1.87 9.81 7.36
N LYS A 44 1.50 10.60 8.38
CA LYS A 44 2.05 10.42 9.73
C LYS A 44 1.68 9.05 10.32
N ILE A 45 0.45 8.60 10.12
CA ILE A 45 -0.02 7.28 10.58
C ILE A 45 0.71 6.17 9.82
N MET A 46 0.72 6.20 8.49
CA MET A 46 1.41 5.19 7.67
C MET A 46 2.90 5.10 7.99
N THR A 47 3.56 6.25 8.16
CA THR A 47 5.00 6.30 8.51
C THR A 47 5.25 5.65 9.86
N LYS A 48 4.41 5.92 10.86
CA LYS A 48 4.54 5.33 12.19
C LYS A 48 4.23 3.83 12.18
N ASP A 49 3.14 3.44 11.53
CA ASP A 49 2.64 2.06 11.57
C ASP A 49 3.52 1.12 10.74
N LEU A 50 4.02 1.58 9.60
CA LEU A 50 4.86 0.79 8.69
C LEU A 50 6.35 1.09 8.86
N THR A 51 6.71 2.05 9.72
CA THR A 51 8.11 2.47 9.93
C THR A 51 8.76 2.82 8.59
N LEU A 52 8.09 3.69 7.81
CA LEU A 52 8.56 4.07 6.47
C LEU A 52 9.85 4.87 6.57
N THR A 53 10.79 4.61 5.65
CA THR A 53 11.99 5.44 5.50
C THR A 53 11.66 6.75 4.78
N ASP A 54 12.54 7.75 4.88
CA ASP A 54 12.34 9.05 4.22
C ASP A 54 12.19 8.92 2.69
N ASP A 55 12.92 7.99 2.08
CA ASP A 55 12.82 7.66 0.67
C ASP A 55 11.45 7.04 0.32
N GLN A 56 10.95 6.14 1.16
CA GLN A 56 9.61 5.55 0.99
C GLN A 56 8.52 6.60 1.18
N VAL A 57 8.64 7.46 2.20
CA VAL A 57 7.71 8.59 2.46
C VAL A 57 7.64 9.51 1.25
N THR A 58 8.77 9.78 0.59
CA THR A 58 8.84 10.63 -0.60
C THR A 58 8.10 10.01 -1.80
N LYS A 59 8.16 8.68 -1.96
CA LYS A 59 7.46 7.94 -3.02
C LYS A 59 5.97 7.71 -2.73
N VAL A 60 5.62 7.49 -1.46
CA VAL A 60 4.25 7.21 -1.01
C VAL A 60 3.38 8.47 -0.97
N ARG A 61 3.95 9.62 -0.60
CA ARG A 61 3.20 10.88 -0.48
C ARG A 61 2.39 11.25 -1.74
N PRO A 62 2.95 11.26 -2.96
CA PRO A 62 2.16 11.60 -4.16
C PRO A 62 1.02 10.61 -4.42
N ILE A 63 1.18 9.33 -4.09
CA ILE A 63 0.12 8.30 -4.22
C ILE A 63 -1.03 8.60 -3.23
N VAL A 64 -0.69 8.94 -1.98
CA VAL A 64 -1.69 9.33 -0.97
C VAL A 64 -2.40 10.64 -1.34
N GLU A 65 -1.68 11.60 -1.92
CA GLU A 65 -2.28 12.86 -2.40
C GLU A 65 -3.25 12.63 -3.56
N ALA A 66 -2.88 11.81 -4.55
CA ALA A 66 -3.75 11.47 -5.68
C ALA A 66 -5.02 10.75 -5.18
N HIS A 67 -4.84 9.72 -4.36
CA HIS A 67 -5.93 8.95 -3.79
C HIS A 67 -6.87 9.81 -2.93
N SER A 68 -6.35 10.77 -2.16
CA SER A 68 -7.19 11.69 -1.37
C SER A 68 -8.10 12.52 -2.27
N LYS A 69 -7.58 13.07 -3.38
CA LYS A 69 -8.38 13.89 -4.31
C LYS A 69 -9.44 13.08 -5.03
N GLU A 70 -9.10 11.86 -5.43
CA GLU A 70 -10.06 10.94 -6.05
C GLU A 70 -11.15 10.55 -5.05
N MET A 71 -10.79 10.26 -3.80
CA MET A 71 -11.76 9.97 -2.74
C MET A 71 -12.66 11.16 -2.41
N ASP A 72 -12.14 12.38 -2.40
CA ASP A 72 -12.97 13.59 -2.23
C ASP A 72 -13.99 13.73 -3.36
N THR A 73 -13.58 13.44 -4.59
CA THR A 73 -14.45 13.44 -5.78
C THR A 73 -15.51 12.34 -5.68
N ILE A 74 -15.10 11.13 -5.32
CA ILE A 74 -15.99 9.98 -5.14
C ILE A 74 -16.98 10.24 -4.00
N ASN A 75 -16.56 10.84 -2.89
CA ASN A 75 -17.44 11.20 -1.77
C ASN A 75 -18.48 12.25 -2.17
N LEU A 76 -18.10 13.22 -3.00
CA LEU A 76 -19.04 14.20 -3.54
C LEU A 76 -20.09 13.53 -4.45
N ILE A 77 -19.67 12.57 -5.28
CA ILE A 77 -20.58 11.78 -6.12
C ILE A 77 -21.47 10.87 -5.28
N HIS A 78 -20.92 10.19 -4.27
CA HIS A 78 -21.64 9.31 -3.36
C HIS A 78 -22.81 10.04 -2.68
N LYS A 79 -22.58 11.26 -2.18
CA LYS A 79 -23.66 12.08 -1.58
C LYS A 79 -24.86 12.29 -2.50
N ASN A 80 -24.67 12.18 -3.82
CA ASN A 80 -25.70 12.38 -4.83
C ASN A 80 -26.20 11.07 -5.47
N ASN A 81 -25.41 9.98 -5.46
CA ASN A 81 -25.76 8.68 -6.04
C ASN A 81 -25.01 7.52 -5.37
N GLN A 82 -25.69 6.77 -4.48
CA GLN A 82 -25.05 5.75 -3.65
C GLN A 82 -24.79 4.42 -4.39
N GLU A 83 -25.66 4.02 -5.31
CA GLU A 83 -25.72 2.63 -5.78
C GLU A 83 -24.55 2.21 -6.69
N GLY A 84 -23.93 3.18 -7.39
CA GLY A 84 -22.76 2.95 -8.24
C GLY A 84 -21.41 3.19 -7.56
N THR A 85 -21.40 3.87 -6.41
CA THR A 85 -20.18 4.44 -5.86
C THR A 85 -19.32 3.42 -5.12
N ASP A 86 -19.93 2.41 -4.52
CA ASP A 86 -19.20 1.35 -3.77
C ASP A 86 -18.21 0.57 -4.64
N LYS A 87 -18.57 0.29 -5.90
CA LYS A 87 -17.68 -0.41 -6.84
C LYS A 87 -16.45 0.46 -7.17
N VAL A 88 -16.67 1.76 -7.34
CA VAL A 88 -15.60 2.74 -7.62
C VAL A 88 -14.68 2.87 -6.39
N ILE A 89 -15.25 2.95 -5.19
CA ILE A 89 -14.48 2.99 -3.94
C ILE A 89 -13.60 1.74 -3.81
N LYS A 90 -14.17 0.54 -4.03
CA LYS A 90 -13.42 -0.73 -3.94
C LYS A 90 -12.29 -0.81 -4.98
N ALA A 91 -12.56 -0.45 -6.22
CA ALA A 91 -11.54 -0.44 -7.29
C ALA A 91 -10.41 0.54 -6.97
N GLN A 92 -10.75 1.72 -6.44
CA GLN A 92 -9.76 2.73 -6.07
C GLN A 92 -8.94 2.32 -4.83
N ALA A 93 -9.56 1.63 -3.87
CA ALA A 93 -8.86 1.05 -2.72
C ALA A 93 -7.87 -0.04 -3.15
N ALA A 94 -8.27 -0.94 -4.05
CA ALA A 94 -7.39 -2.00 -4.57
C ALA A 94 -6.20 -1.43 -5.36
N SER A 95 -6.44 -0.40 -6.17
CA SER A 95 -5.36 0.28 -6.91
C SER A 95 -4.38 0.96 -5.97
N PHE A 96 -4.90 1.66 -4.95
CA PHE A 96 -4.07 2.27 -3.92
C PHE A 96 -3.23 1.25 -3.13
N GLU A 97 -3.83 0.12 -2.74
CA GLU A 97 -3.12 -0.95 -2.05
C GLU A 97 -1.97 -1.51 -2.89
N LYS A 98 -2.20 -1.72 -4.19
CA LYS A 98 -1.18 -2.19 -5.13
C LYS A 98 -0.02 -1.21 -5.28
N ASP A 99 -0.32 0.09 -5.41
CA ASP A 99 0.72 1.11 -5.60
C ASP A 99 1.58 1.30 -4.33
N ILE A 100 0.96 1.20 -3.15
CA ILE A 100 1.67 1.27 -1.88
C ILE A 100 2.51 0.01 -1.65
N SER A 101 1.96 -1.19 -1.85
CA SER A 101 2.67 -2.45 -1.63
C SER A 101 3.91 -2.61 -2.52
N ALA A 102 3.92 -1.99 -3.71
CA ALA A 102 5.11 -1.94 -4.57
C ALA A 102 6.30 -1.13 -3.98
N ILE A 103 6.05 -0.23 -3.01
CA ILE A 103 7.08 0.59 -2.34
C ILE A 103 7.49 -0.01 -0.99
N LEU A 104 6.61 -0.80 -0.39
CA LEU A 104 6.84 -1.43 0.89
C LEU A 104 7.75 -2.66 0.76
N THR A 105 8.52 -2.94 1.82
CA THR A 105 9.17 -4.24 1.96
C THR A 105 8.12 -5.32 2.23
N PRO A 106 8.40 -6.62 1.99
CA PRO A 106 7.46 -7.70 2.26
C PRO A 106 6.91 -7.69 3.70
N SER A 107 7.78 -7.45 4.68
CA SER A 107 7.39 -7.35 6.11
C SER A 107 6.44 -6.17 6.38
N GLN A 108 6.70 -5.01 5.76
CA GLN A 108 5.83 -3.84 5.87
C GLN A 108 4.49 -4.07 5.16
N SER A 109 4.48 -4.76 4.01
CA SER A 109 3.26 -5.09 3.28
C SER A 109 2.35 -6.00 4.09
N THR A 110 2.89 -7.02 4.77
CA THR A 110 2.10 -7.88 5.67
C THR A 110 1.46 -7.08 6.80
N LYS A 111 2.20 -6.14 7.39
CA LYS A 111 1.67 -5.27 8.46
C LYS A 111 0.61 -4.32 7.94
N PHE A 112 0.77 -3.81 6.72
CA PHE A 112 -0.20 -2.97 6.04
C PHE A 112 -1.51 -3.74 5.81
N GLN A 113 -1.44 -4.96 5.26
CA GLN A 113 -2.61 -5.81 5.03
C GLN A 113 -3.39 -6.09 6.33
N HIS A 114 -2.68 -6.50 7.37
CA HIS A 114 -3.29 -6.76 8.67
C HIS A 114 -3.96 -5.51 9.28
N THR A 115 -3.48 -4.32 8.94
CA THR A 115 -4.10 -3.05 9.35
C THR A 115 -5.37 -2.74 8.54
N LEU A 116 -5.45 -3.16 7.28
CA LEU A 116 -6.65 -3.06 6.44
C LEU A 116 -7.73 -4.05 6.91
N ASP A 117 -7.37 -5.30 7.17
CA ASP A 117 -8.30 -6.35 7.61
C ASP A 117 -8.93 -6.02 8.99
N LYS A 118 -8.14 -5.43 9.89
CA LYS A 118 -8.62 -4.92 11.18
C LYS A 118 -9.64 -3.79 11.07
N LYS A 119 -9.64 -3.04 9.97
CA LYS A 119 -10.66 -2.00 9.71
C LYS A 119 -11.94 -2.60 9.15
N GLN A 120 -11.86 -3.66 8.35
CA GLN A 120 -13.03 -4.37 7.83
C GLN A 120 -13.78 -5.13 8.94
N THR A 121 -13.06 -5.75 9.87
CA THR A 121 -13.64 -6.51 11.00
C THR A 121 -14.25 -5.65 12.12
N LYS A 122 -14.05 -4.33 12.09
CA LYS A 122 -14.62 -3.38 13.06
C LYS A 122 -15.94 -2.72 12.61
N GLN A 123 -16.59 -3.23 11.56
CA GLN A 123 -18.03 -3.00 11.43
C GLN A 123 -18.74 -3.91 12.44
N PRO A 124 -19.36 -3.38 13.51
CA PRO A 124 -20.28 -4.20 14.27
C PRO A 124 -21.39 -4.61 13.31
N ALA A 125 -21.62 -5.92 13.20
CA ALA A 125 -22.91 -6.44 12.79
C ALA A 125 -23.95 -5.88 13.77
N ASN A 126 -24.44 -4.67 13.52
CA ASN A 126 -25.60 -4.14 14.20
C ASN A 126 -26.83 -4.75 13.52
N THR A 127 -26.93 -6.07 13.61
CA THR A 127 -28.20 -6.78 13.47
C THR A 127 -29.03 -6.29 14.65
N HIS A 128 -29.96 -5.40 14.36
CA HIS A 128 -31.06 -5.09 15.25
C HIS A 128 -31.78 -6.40 15.58
N ASP A 129 -31.41 -7.01 16.70
CA ASP A 129 -32.21 -8.02 17.38
C ASP A 129 -33.47 -7.29 17.86
N VAL A 130 -34.52 -7.33 17.04
CA VAL A 130 -35.86 -6.88 17.41
C VAL A 130 -36.36 -7.87 18.45
N LYS A 131 -36.08 -7.57 19.71
CA LYS A 131 -36.66 -8.27 20.85
C LYS A 131 -38.17 -8.02 20.86
N ALA A 132 -38.92 -8.93 20.22
CA ALA A 132 -40.36 -9.02 20.37
C ALA A 132 -40.68 -9.26 21.85
N LYS A 133 -41.56 -8.42 22.41
CA LYS A 133 -42.15 -8.58 23.73
C LYS A 133 -43.60 -8.98 23.56
#